data_AF-A0A0U1CYY2-F1
#
_entry.id   AF-A0A0U1CYY2-F1
#
_cell.length_a   1.000
_cell.length_b   1.000
_cell.length_c   1.000
_cell.angle_alpha   90.00
_cell.angle_beta   90.00
_cell.angle_gamma   90.00
#
_symmetry.space_group_name_H-M   'P 1'
#
loop_
_entity.id
_entity.type
_entity.pdbx_description
1 polymer ?
#
loop_
_entity_poly.entity_id
_entity_poly.type
_entity_poly.pdbx_seq_one_letter_code
_entity_poly.pdbx_strand_id
1 'polypeptide(L)' 'MNDFAPCMDTRYGHMTQQQYEARRADELLRESMQTVCELCDDDGYRPNGIVCDHVDRSEIHKRGIAKCRAALADTKAIDA' A
#
# COMPACT_ATOMS: atom_id res chain seq x y z
N MET A 1 -39.94 14.45 15.42
CA MET A 1 -39.25 13.35 14.71
C MET A 1 -37.79 13.49 15.05
N ASN A 2 -37.27 12.58 15.86
CA ASN A 2 -35.87 12.61 16.27
C ASN A 2 -35.08 11.81 15.23
N ASP A 3 -34.52 12.51 14.24
CA ASP A 3 -33.59 11.95 13.25
C ASP A 3 -32.23 11.66 13.90
N PHE A 4 -32.20 10.73 14.86
CA PHE A 4 -30.96 10.12 15.30
C PHE A 4 -30.57 9.08 14.25
N ALA A 5 -29.87 9.53 13.20
CA ALA A 5 -29.15 8.60 12.33
C ALA A 5 -28.16 7.83 13.23
N PRO A 6 -28.26 6.50 13.36
CA PRO A 6 -27.37 5.76 14.24
C PRO A 6 -25.95 5.89 13.72
N CYS A 7 -25.09 6.57 14.51
CA CYS A 7 -23.66 6.47 14.33
C CYS A 7 -23.26 5.03 14.69
N MET A 8 -22.44 4.42 13.83
CA MET A 8 -21.92 3.07 14.02
C MET A 8 -20.41 3.18 14.28
N ASP A 9 -19.88 2.26 15.09
CA ASP A 9 -18.44 2.07 15.19
C ASP A 9 -17.93 1.35 13.94
N THR A 10 -17.04 2.03 13.22
CA THR A 10 -16.42 1.50 12.00
C THR A 10 -14.90 1.41 12.19
N ARG A 11 -14.19 0.78 11.25
CA ARG A 11 -12.71 0.79 11.22
C ARG A 11 -12.11 2.21 11.14
N TYR A 12 -12.93 3.21 10.82
CA TYR A 12 -12.53 4.60 10.69
C TYR A 12 -13.01 5.49 11.85
N GLY A 13 -13.58 4.90 12.91
CA GLY A 13 -14.15 5.58 14.08
C GLY A 13 -15.68 5.63 14.06
N HIS A 14 -16.25 6.45 14.95
CA HIS A 14 -17.69 6.66 15.08
C HIS A 14 -18.19 7.59 13.97
N MET A 15 -19.03 7.05 13.08
CA MET A 15 -19.57 7.81 11.95
C MET A 15 -20.96 7.33 11.56
N THR A 16 -21.71 8.20 10.88
CA THR A 16 -23.02 7.85 10.32
C THR A 16 -22.87 6.88 9.14
N GLN A 17 -23.93 6.14 8.83
CA GLN A 17 -23.93 5.19 7.72
C GLN A 17 -23.58 5.86 6.37
N GLN A 18 -24.12 7.05 6.08
CA GLN A 18 -23.80 7.78 4.86
C GLN A 18 -22.32 8.17 4.77
N GLN A 19 -21.71 8.59 5.89
CA GLN A 19 -20.29 8.93 5.94
C GLN A 19 -19.41 7.70 5.70
N TYR A 20 -19.80 6.55 6.24
CA TYR A 20 -19.09 5.29 6.00
C TYR A 20 -19.16 4.88 4.52
N GLU A 21 -20.33 4.95 3.91
CA GLU A 21 -20.55 4.58 2.51
C GLU A 21 -19.74 5.51 1.58
N ALA A 22 -19.74 6.82 1.82
CA ALA A 22 -18.93 7.77 1.05
C ALA A 22 -17.42 7.46 1.18
N ARG A 23 -16.93 7.20 2.39
CA ARG A 23 -15.52 6.84 2.64
C ARG A 23 -15.15 5.52 1.96
N ARG A 24 -16.05 4.54 1.99
CA ARG A 24 -15.84 3.24 1.34
C ARG A 24 -15.83 3.38 -0.19
N ALA A 25 -16.70 4.22 -0.75
CA ALA A 25 -16.70 4.52 -2.18
C ALA A 25 -15.39 5.20 -2.61
N ASP A 26 -14.89 6.16 -1.83
CA ASP A 26 -13.60 6.81 -2.08
C ASP A 26 -12.42 5.82 -2.06
N GLU A 27 -12.44 4.87 -1.13
CA GLU A 27 -11.41 3.81 -1.03
C GLU A 27 -11.44 2.90 -2.27
N LEU A 28 -12.64 2.45 -2.67
CA LEU A 28 -12.81 1.63 -3.88
C LEU A 28 -12.38 2.37 -5.16
N LEU A 29 -12.64 3.68 -5.24
CA LEU A 29 -12.17 4.51 -6.34
C LEU A 29 -10.64 4.56 -6.37
N ARG A 30 -9.99 4.79 -5.22
CA ARG A 30 -8.53 4.78 -5.12
C ARG A 30 -7.93 3.43 -5.51
N GLU A 31 -8.50 2.33 -5.01
CA GLU A 31 -8.07 0.97 -5.37
C GLU A 31 -8.19 0.75 -6.89
N SER A 32 -9.31 1.18 -7.51
CA SER A 32 -9.48 1.06 -8.96
C SER A 32 -8.45 1.87 -9.75
N MET A 33 -8.11 3.08 -9.30
CA MET A 33 -7.10 3.92 -9.97
C MET A 33 -5.70 3.31 -9.92
N GLN A 34 -5.38 2.54 -8.87
CA GLN A 34 -4.11 1.83 -8.78
C GLN A 34 -4.01 0.73 -9.85
N THR A 35 -5.13 0.07 -10.17
CA THR A 35 -5.17 -0.99 -11.21
C THR A 35 -5.10 -0.46 -12.65
N VAL A 36 -5.42 0.82 -12.86
CA VAL A 36 -5.43 1.46 -14.20
C VAL A 36 -4.24 2.41 -14.37
N CYS A 37 -3.14 2.17 -13.66
CA CYS A 37 -1.98 3.06 -13.79
C CYS A 37 -1.30 2.89 -15.15
N GLU A 38 -1.55 3.81 -16.07
CA GLU A 38 -0.93 3.85 -17.41
C GLU A 38 0.54 4.29 -17.40
N LEU A 39 1.05 4.71 -16.24
CA LEU A 39 2.41 5.23 -16.10
C LEU A 39 3.44 4.14 -15.85
N CYS A 40 3.01 2.98 -15.35
CA CYS A 40 3.88 1.88 -14.99
C CYS A 40 3.62 0.67 -15.91
N ASP A 41 4.64 -0.15 -16.11
CA ASP A 41 4.49 -1.49 -16.66
C ASP A 41 3.79 -2.43 -15.67
N ASP A 42 3.55 -3.67 -16.11
CA ASP A 42 2.93 -4.73 -15.29
C ASP A 42 3.71 -5.03 -14.01
N ASP A 43 5.02 -4.73 -13.99
CA ASP A 43 5.91 -4.90 -12.85
C ASP A 43 5.94 -3.66 -11.93
N GLY A 44 5.20 -2.60 -12.25
CA GLY A 44 5.08 -1.37 -11.46
C GLY A 44 6.25 -0.38 -11.63
N TYR A 45 6.99 -0.46 -12.73
CA TYR A 45 8.06 0.45 -13.09
C TYR A 45 7.63 1.43 -14.20
N ARG A 46 8.00 2.70 -14.04
CA ARG A 46 7.82 3.70 -15.10
C ARG A 46 8.88 3.53 -16.20
N PRO A 47 8.66 4.06 -17.42
CA PRO A 47 9.63 3.98 -18.53
C PRO A 47 11.03 4.51 -18.21
N ASN A 48 11.16 5.39 -17.20
CA ASN A 48 12.42 5.94 -16.73
C ASN A 48 13.01 5.21 -15.51
N GLY A 49 12.48 4.04 -15.16
CA GLY A 49 12.90 3.25 -14.00
C GLY A 49 12.43 3.78 -12.64
N ILE A 50 11.61 4.83 -12.61
CA ILE A 50 11.00 5.33 -11.37
C ILE A 50 9.88 4.38 -10.97
N VAL A 51 9.80 4.06 -9.67
CA VAL A 51 8.74 3.21 -9.12
C VAL A 51 7.56 4.07 -8.65
N CYS A 52 6.33 3.60 -8.87
CA CYS A 52 5.15 4.23 -8.27
C CYS A 52 4.76 3.55 -6.96
N ASP A 53 4.28 4.33 -5.99
CA ASP A 53 3.91 3.84 -4.65
C ASP A 53 2.62 3.00 -4.62
N HIS A 54 1.97 2.77 -5.77
CA HIS A 54 0.74 1.97 -5.82
C HIS A 54 1.00 0.47 -5.76
N VAL A 55 2.24 0.02 -6.06
CA VAL A 55 2.64 -1.38 -5.87
C VAL A 55 3.32 -1.50 -4.51
N ASP A 56 2.77 -2.33 -3.62
CA ASP A 56 3.44 -2.66 -2.37
C ASP A 56 4.67 -3.55 -2.63
N ARG A 57 5.86 -2.97 -2.43
CA ARG A 57 7.16 -3.66 -2.59
C ARG A 57 7.82 -3.98 -1.26
N SER A 58 7.11 -3.84 -0.14
CA SER A 58 7.66 -4.09 1.21
C SER A 58 8.26 -5.49 1.33
N GLU A 59 7.62 -6.51 0.77
CA GLU A 59 8.11 -7.90 0.78
C GLU A 59 9.36 -8.08 -0.10
N ILE A 60 9.41 -7.44 -1.26
CA ILE A 60 10.60 -7.45 -2.14
C ILE A 60 11.78 -6.79 -1.42
N HIS A 61 11.53 -5.63 -0.79
CA HIS A 61 12.53 -4.93 0.01
C HIS A 61 13.05 -5.83 1.14
N LYS A 62 12.17 -6.46 1.92
CA LYS A 62 12.55 -7.38 3.01
C LYS A 62 13.44 -8.51 2.52
N ARG A 63 13.12 -9.13 1.37
CA ARG A 63 13.94 -10.19 0.77
C ARG A 63 15.28 -9.67 0.28
N GLY A 64 15.31 -8.50 -0.36
CA GLY A 64 16.53 -7.88 -0.88
C GLY A 64 17.51 -7.53 0.24
N ILE A 65 17.05 -6.84 1.28
CA ILE A 65 17.91 -6.43 2.39
C ILE A 65 18.46 -7.63 3.17
N ALA A 66 17.69 -8.71 3.30
CA ALA A 66 18.16 -9.95 3.92
C ALA A 66 19.34 -10.56 3.16
N LYS A 67 19.29 -10.59 1.83
CA LYS A 67 20.40 -11.07 0.99
C LYS A 67 21.64 -10.18 1.11
N CYS A 68 21.48 -8.86 1.09
CA CYS A 68 22.59 -7.93 1.28
C CYS A 68 23.26 -8.14 2.64
N ARG A 69 22.47 -8.31 3.71
CA ARG A 69 22.98 -8.58 5.06
C ARG A 69 23.75 -9.90 5.13
N ALA A 70 23.24 -10.96 4.49
CA ALA A 70 23.93 -12.25 4.41
C ALA A 70 25.27 -12.12 3.69
N ALA A 71 25.29 -11.51 2.51
CA ALA A 71 26.52 -11.31 1.74
C ALA A 71 27.58 -10.48 2.50
N LEU A 72 27.15 -9.40 3.17
CA LEU A 72 28.04 -8.59 4.00
C LEU A 72 28.59 -9.39 5.19
N ALA A 73 27.77 -10.24 5.82
CA ALA A 73 28.23 -11.10 6.91
C ALA A 73 29.26 -12.14 6.43
N ASP A 74 29.02 -12.76 5.28
CA ASP A 74 29.96 -13.72 4.67
C ASP A 74 31.29 -13.06 4.32
N THR A 75 31.26 -11.83 3.78
CA THR A 75 32.49 -11.08 3.46
C THR A 75 33.28 -10.76 4.73
N LYS A 76 32.57 -10.32 5.78
CA LYS A 76 33.18 -10.00 7.07
C LYS A 76 33.78 -11.22 7.78
N ALA A 77 33.29 -12.42 7.49
CA ALA A 77 33.85 -13.68 7.98
C ALA A 77 35.08 -14.15 7.18
N ILE A 78 35.23 -13.72 5.93
CA ILE A 78 36.42 -13.97 5.11
C ILE A 78 37.59 -13.07 5.54
N ASP A 79 37.30 -11.84 5.97
CA ASP A 79 38.30 -10.84 6.38
C ASP A 79 38.76 -10.96 7.85
N ALA A 80 38.25 -11.94 8.61
CA ALA A 80 38.52 -12.13 10.05
C ALA A 80 39.40 -13.36 10.31
#